data_AF-A0AAV2QWP7-F1
#
_entry.id   AF-A0AAV2QWP7-F1
#
_cell.length_a   1.000
_cell.length_b   1.000
_cell.length_c   1.000
_cell.angle_alpha   90.00
_cell.angle_beta   90.00
_cell.angle_gamma   90.00
#
_symmetry.space_group_name_H-M   'P 1'
#
loop_
_entity.id
_entity.type
_entity.pdbx_description
1 polymer ?
#
loop_
_entity_poly.entity_id
_entity_poly.type
_entity_poly.pdbx_seq_one_letter_code
_entity_poly.pdbx_strand_id
1 'polypeptide(L)'
;VQRRATRLVFELRDKFQLQDICCYYQLAKKYIVDLVYTLNIQEFTMDLSGVSSQIQAEVQINQFREFLMQYNKLSEMCFNDCVWDFTTRAVKSQEDTCVVNCVTKFTKVTQRISERFQELQLITNENALAQANKLGQKLPGQ
;
A
#
# COMPACT_ATOMS: atom_id res chain seq x y z
N VAL A 1 -18.95 0.88 -1.75
CA VAL A 1 -18.82 -0.30 -2.64
C VAL A 1 -18.53 -1.60 -1.87
N GLN A 2 -18.00 -1.56 -0.64
CA GLN A 2 -17.99 -2.70 0.31
C GLN A 2 -19.38 -3.28 0.68
N ARG A 3 -20.47 -2.56 0.40
CA ARG A 3 -21.85 -3.02 0.66
C ARG A 3 -22.50 -3.83 -0.47
N ARG A 4 -21.86 -3.93 -1.65
CA ARG A 4 -22.44 -4.72 -2.77
C ARG A 4 -22.11 -6.20 -2.67
N ALA A 5 -20.95 -6.57 -2.13
CA ALA A 5 -20.62 -7.96 -1.83
C ALA A 5 -21.53 -8.53 -0.73
N THR A 6 -21.92 -7.72 0.27
CA THR A 6 -22.76 -8.19 1.39
C THR A 6 -24.24 -8.36 1.01
N ARG A 7 -24.73 -7.70 -0.06
CA ARG A 7 -26.15 -7.76 -0.46
C ARG A 7 -26.46 -8.96 -1.35
N LEU A 8 -25.52 -9.37 -2.21
CA LEU A 8 -25.65 -10.60 -3.00
C LEU A 8 -25.47 -11.87 -2.15
N VAL A 9 -24.72 -11.79 -1.06
CA VAL A 9 -24.54 -12.91 -0.11
C VAL A 9 -25.83 -13.24 0.68
N PHE A 10 -26.79 -12.33 0.78
CA PHE A 10 -28.03 -12.56 1.53
C PHE A 10 -29.18 -13.13 0.67
N GLU A 11 -29.23 -12.82 -0.64
CA GLU A 11 -30.28 -13.32 -1.56
C GLU A 11 -29.98 -14.72 -2.14
N LEU A 12 -28.73 -15.20 -2.04
CA LEU A 12 -28.30 -16.52 -2.55
C LEU A 12 -28.15 -17.58 -1.44
N ARG A 13 -28.89 -17.44 -0.33
CA ARG A 13 -28.74 -18.29 0.86
C ARG A 13 -29.26 -19.73 0.69
N ASP A 14 -30.04 -20.03 -0.34
CA ASP A 14 -30.85 -21.27 -0.32
C ASP A 14 -30.29 -22.52 -1.01
N LYS A 15 -29.27 -22.49 -1.87
CA LYS A 15 -28.76 -23.74 -2.47
C LYS A 15 -27.27 -23.70 -2.80
N PHE A 16 -26.46 -24.35 -1.96
CA PHE A 16 -25.09 -24.81 -2.26
C PHE A 16 -24.02 -23.70 -2.35
N GLN A 17 -22.76 -23.99 -1.98
CA GLN A 17 -21.53 -23.17 -2.22
C GLN A 17 -21.06 -22.12 -1.17
N LEU A 18 -21.60 -22.00 0.04
CA LEU A 18 -21.03 -21.07 1.05
C LEU A 18 -19.63 -21.48 1.57
N GLN A 19 -19.33 -22.78 1.62
CA GLN A 19 -18.03 -23.28 2.07
C GLN A 19 -16.93 -23.05 1.02
N ASP A 20 -17.27 -23.20 -0.27
CA ASP A 20 -16.35 -22.98 -1.39
C ASP A 20 -15.92 -21.51 -1.50
N ILE A 21 -16.86 -20.57 -1.30
CA ILE A 21 -16.58 -19.12 -1.34
C ILE A 21 -15.65 -18.71 -0.20
N CYS A 22 -15.86 -19.22 1.02
CA CYS A 22 -14.99 -18.91 2.15
C CYS A 22 -13.57 -19.46 1.95
N CYS A 23 -13.45 -20.72 1.50
CA CYS A 23 -12.15 -21.31 1.17
C CYS A 23 -11.46 -20.59 0.01
N TYR A 24 -12.20 -20.19 -1.03
CA TYR A 24 -11.64 -19.44 -2.15
C TYR A 24 -11.16 -18.05 -1.74
N TYR A 25 -11.96 -17.32 -0.95
CA TYR A 25 -11.56 -16.03 -0.41
C TYR A 25 -10.25 -16.14 0.38
N GLN A 26 -10.10 -17.18 1.22
CA GLN A 26 -8.86 -17.42 1.98
C GLN A 26 -7.69 -17.83 1.07
N LEU A 27 -7.92 -18.66 0.04
CA LEU A 27 -6.91 -19.07 -0.92
C LEU A 27 -6.42 -17.91 -1.79
N ALA A 28 -7.33 -17.10 -2.32
CA ALA A 28 -7.00 -15.93 -3.12
C ALA A 28 -6.31 -14.86 -2.27
N LYS A 29 -6.74 -14.67 -1.02
CA LYS A 29 -6.03 -13.78 -0.07
C LYS A 29 -4.61 -14.29 0.21
N LYS A 30 -4.41 -15.59 0.44
CA LYS A 30 -3.08 -16.21 0.60
C LYS A 30 -2.23 -16.10 -0.66
N TYR A 31 -2.83 -16.30 -1.84
CA TYR A 31 -2.14 -16.20 -3.12
C TYR A 31 -1.62 -14.78 -3.38
N ILE A 32 -2.45 -13.74 -3.15
CA ILE A 32 -2.03 -12.34 -3.30
C ILE A 32 -0.92 -12.01 -2.31
N VAL A 33 -1.02 -12.50 -1.08
CA VAL A 33 0.00 -12.40 -0.04
C VAL A 33 1.34 -13.00 -0.53
N ASP A 34 1.31 -14.23 -1.04
CA ASP A 34 2.49 -14.94 -1.57
C ASP A 34 3.06 -14.25 -2.84
N LEU A 35 2.20 -13.76 -3.73
CA LEU A 35 2.58 -13.04 -4.95
C LEU A 35 3.26 -11.70 -4.61
N VAL A 36 2.74 -10.95 -3.64
CA VAL A 36 3.34 -9.68 -3.20
C VAL A 36 4.68 -9.94 -2.49
N TYR A 37 4.78 -11.03 -1.71
CA TYR A 37 6.04 -11.43 -1.08
C TYR A 37 7.12 -11.80 -2.10
N THR A 38 6.73 -12.47 -3.20
CA THR A 38 7.63 -12.89 -4.29
C THR A 38 7.95 -11.81 -5.32
N LEU A 39 7.05 -10.84 -5.55
CA LEU A 39 7.21 -9.74 -6.52
C LEU A 39 8.05 -8.54 -6.02
N ASN A 40 8.63 -8.58 -4.80
CA ASN A 40 9.76 -7.77 -4.28
C ASN A 40 9.56 -7.26 -2.82
N ILE A 41 10.32 -7.82 -1.88
CA ILE A 41 10.99 -7.05 -0.80
C ILE A 41 12.44 -7.52 -0.59
N GLN A 42 13.10 -8.06 -1.61
CA GLN A 42 14.55 -8.32 -1.51
C GLN A 42 15.42 -7.08 -1.78
N GLU A 43 14.83 -5.94 -2.17
CA GLU A 43 15.54 -4.67 -2.39
C GLU A 43 14.96 -3.49 -1.59
N PHE A 44 14.63 -3.71 -0.31
CA PHE A 44 14.57 -2.59 0.64
C PHE A 44 15.83 -2.58 1.50
N THR A 45 17.01 -2.49 0.86
CA THR A 45 18.23 -2.11 1.57
C THR A 45 18.15 -0.61 1.81
N MET A 46 17.67 -0.21 2.99
CA MET A 46 17.86 1.15 3.43
C MET A 46 19.33 1.33 3.76
N ASP A 47 19.98 2.24 3.04
CA ASP A 47 21.33 2.65 3.37
C ASP A 47 21.28 3.50 4.66
N LEU A 48 21.66 2.86 5.77
CA LEU A 48 21.60 3.42 7.12
C LEU A 48 22.97 3.97 7.58
N SER A 49 23.90 4.18 6.64
CA SER A 49 25.28 4.57 6.90
C SER A 49 25.47 5.93 7.60
N GLY A 50 24.41 6.73 7.74
CA GLY A 50 24.43 8.05 8.39
C GLY A 50 23.72 8.18 9.74
N VAL A 51 23.17 7.11 10.33
CA VAL A 51 22.30 7.17 11.52
C VAL A 51 22.95 6.47 12.72
N SER A 52 22.83 7.01 13.94
CA SER A 52 23.39 6.42 15.17
C SER A 52 22.68 5.12 15.56
N SER A 53 23.41 4.17 16.17
CA SER A 53 22.97 2.79 16.42
C SER A 53 21.64 2.64 17.18
N GLN A 54 21.31 3.58 18.08
CA GLN A 54 20.03 3.58 18.79
C GLN A 54 18.86 4.03 17.90
N ILE A 55 19.08 5.02 17.04
CA ILE A 55 18.07 5.52 16.09
C ILE A 55 17.89 4.49 14.95
N GLN A 56 18.95 3.77 14.57
CA GLN A 56 18.88 2.73 13.53
C GLN A 56 17.86 1.63 13.86
N ALA A 57 17.82 1.14 15.10
CA ALA A 57 16.91 0.09 15.50
C ALA A 57 15.44 0.55 15.51
N GLU A 58 15.17 1.75 16.02
CA GLU A 58 13.83 2.31 16.07
C GLU A 58 13.30 2.66 14.67
N VAL A 59 14.15 3.25 13.81
CA VAL A 59 13.84 3.56 12.42
C VAL A 59 13.54 2.28 11.63
N GLN A 60 14.36 1.24 11.78
CA GLN A 60 14.12 -0.07 11.15
C GLN A 60 12.77 -0.68 11.56
N ILE A 61 12.42 -0.65 12.86
CA ILE A 61 11.15 -1.21 13.35
C ILE A 61 9.95 -0.44 12.78
N ASN A 62 10.02 0.90 12.77
CA ASN A 62 8.93 1.73 12.26
C ASN A 62 8.72 1.53 10.75
N GLN A 63 9.81 1.46 9.97
CA GLN A 63 9.73 1.21 8.54
C GLN A 63 9.19 -0.19 8.23
N PHE A 64 9.58 -1.20 9.01
CA PHE A 64 9.01 -2.54 8.87
C PHE A 64 7.51 -2.57 9.18
N ARG A 65 7.08 -1.85 10.23
CA ARG A 65 5.66 -1.70 10.56
C ARG A 65 4.88 -1.00 9.44
N GLU A 66 5.42 0.07 8.88
CA GLU A 66 4.82 0.77 7.73
C GLU A 66 4.71 -0.12 6.51
N PHE A 67 5.75 -0.91 6.23
CA PHE A 67 5.74 -1.90 5.17
C PHE A 67 4.56 -2.88 5.36
N LEU A 68 4.39 -3.46 6.55
CA LEU A 68 3.30 -4.39 6.84
C LEU A 68 1.91 -3.75 6.67
N MET A 69 1.77 -2.48 7.05
CA MET A 69 0.50 -1.74 6.84
C MET A 69 0.21 -1.51 5.36
N GLN A 70 1.21 -1.11 4.58
CA GLN A 70 1.07 -0.92 3.14
C GLN A 70 0.77 -2.24 2.43
N TYR A 71 1.43 -3.31 2.82
CA TYR A 71 1.21 -4.66 2.33
C TYR A 71 -0.24 -5.13 2.52
N ASN A 72 -0.80 -4.94 3.73
CA ASN A 72 -2.18 -5.32 4.03
C ASN A 72 -3.16 -4.51 3.17
N LYS A 73 -2.92 -3.21 3.02
CA LYS A 73 -3.74 -2.32 2.18
C LYS A 73 -3.69 -2.72 0.71
N LEU A 74 -2.50 -3.01 0.19
CA LEU A 74 -2.29 -3.47 -1.18
C LEU A 74 -3.02 -4.78 -1.45
N SER A 75 -2.85 -5.75 -0.54
CA SER A 75 -3.48 -7.06 -0.64
C SER A 75 -5.01 -6.96 -0.67
N GLU A 76 -5.60 -6.14 0.21
CA GLU A 76 -7.04 -5.90 0.23
C GLU A 76 -7.53 -5.18 -1.04
N MET A 77 -6.81 -4.17 -1.50
CA MET A 77 -7.16 -3.42 -2.71
C MET A 77 -7.15 -4.32 -3.94
N CYS A 78 -6.05 -5.03 -4.20
CA CYS A 78 -5.94 -5.89 -5.37
C CYS A 78 -6.89 -7.09 -5.30
N PHE A 79 -7.18 -7.61 -4.11
CA PHE A 79 -8.21 -8.63 -3.97
C PHE A 79 -9.59 -8.10 -4.40
N ASN A 80 -9.99 -6.94 -3.88
CA ASN A 80 -11.30 -6.36 -4.18
C ASN A 80 -11.46 -5.93 -5.65
N ASP A 81 -10.35 -5.53 -6.30
CA ASP A 81 -10.37 -5.05 -7.68
C ASP A 81 -10.19 -6.16 -8.71
N CYS A 82 -9.49 -7.25 -8.38
CA CYS A 82 -9.07 -8.28 -9.34
C CYS A 82 -9.62 -9.68 -9.10
N VAL A 83 -10.29 -9.97 -7.98
CA VAL A 83 -10.91 -11.28 -7.75
C VAL A 83 -12.42 -11.13 -7.85
N TRP A 84 -12.97 -11.55 -8.99
CA TRP A 84 -14.38 -11.36 -9.32
C TRP A 84 -15.12 -12.68 -9.59
N ASP A 85 -14.40 -13.76 -9.84
CA ASP A 85 -14.98 -15.06 -10.13
C ASP A 85 -14.82 -16.03 -8.94
N PHE A 86 -15.95 -16.44 -8.38
CA PHE A 86 -16.03 -17.35 -7.22
C PHE A 86 -16.56 -18.74 -7.59
N THR A 87 -16.60 -19.07 -8.89
CA THR A 87 -17.12 -20.37 -9.38
C THR A 87 -16.13 -21.52 -9.25
N THR A 88 -14.85 -21.21 -9.04
CA THR A 88 -13.75 -22.20 -8.93
C THR A 88 -12.88 -21.94 -7.73
N ARG A 89 -12.20 -22.97 -7.20
CA ARG A 89 -11.26 -22.82 -6.08
C ARG A 89 -9.86 -22.31 -6.47
N ALA A 90 -9.64 -21.96 -7.74
CA ALA A 90 -8.38 -21.49 -8.29
C ALA A 90 -8.54 -20.12 -8.96
N VAL A 91 -7.53 -19.26 -8.81
CA VAL A 91 -7.48 -17.93 -9.45
C VAL A 91 -7.35 -18.12 -10.94
N LYS A 92 -8.20 -17.45 -11.73
CA LYS A 92 -8.13 -17.53 -13.19
C LYS A 92 -6.94 -16.74 -13.73
N SER A 93 -6.44 -17.11 -14.92
CA SER A 93 -5.31 -16.41 -15.57
C SER A 93 -5.57 -14.91 -15.81
N GLN A 94 -6.83 -14.52 -16.03
CA GLN A 94 -7.23 -13.12 -16.17
C GLN A 94 -7.14 -12.36 -14.83
N GLU A 95 -7.56 -12.99 -13.75
CA GLU A 95 -7.46 -12.43 -12.39
C GLU A 95 -5.99 -12.33 -11.97
N ASP A 96 -5.17 -13.33 -12.30
CA ASP A 96 -3.72 -13.32 -12.07
C ASP A 96 -3.03 -12.14 -12.77
N THR A 97 -3.32 -11.96 -14.07
CA THR A 97 -2.81 -10.81 -14.84
C THR A 97 -3.28 -9.47 -14.23
N CYS A 98 -4.53 -9.40 -13.76
CA CYS A 98 -5.05 -8.21 -13.07
C CYS A 98 -4.27 -7.93 -11.78
N VAL A 99 -4.04 -8.94 -10.93
CA VAL A 99 -3.33 -8.77 -9.65
C VAL A 99 -1.89 -8.29 -9.90
N VAL A 100 -1.16 -8.87 -10.85
CA VAL A 100 0.19 -8.43 -11.22
C VAL A 100 0.21 -6.95 -11.64
N ASN A 101 -0.75 -6.54 -12.48
CA ASN A 101 -0.90 -5.16 -12.91
C ASN A 101 -1.30 -4.22 -11.77
N CYS A 102 -2.19 -4.66 -10.88
CA CYS A 102 -2.63 -3.91 -9.71
C CYS A 102 -1.45 -3.62 -8.78
N VAL A 103 -0.67 -4.64 -8.43
CA VAL A 103 0.54 -4.52 -7.60
C VAL A 103 1.55 -3.58 -8.25
N THR A 104 1.85 -3.79 -9.53
CA THR A 104 2.80 -2.95 -10.28
C THR A 104 2.35 -1.48 -10.32
N LYS A 105 1.06 -1.24 -10.55
CA LYS A 105 0.49 0.12 -10.59
C LYS A 105 0.55 0.78 -9.22
N PHE A 106 0.15 0.07 -8.16
CA PHE A 106 0.18 0.61 -6.80
C PHE A 106 1.59 1.03 -6.40
N THR A 107 2.59 0.16 -6.59
CA THR A 107 3.98 0.46 -6.24
C THR A 107 4.50 1.68 -6.99
N LYS A 108 4.29 1.76 -8.31
CA LYS A 108 4.70 2.92 -9.13
C LYS A 108 4.01 4.21 -8.70
N VAL A 109 2.73 4.15 -8.35
CA VAL A 109 1.97 5.32 -7.88
C VAL A 109 2.48 5.76 -6.51
N THR A 110 2.69 4.83 -5.58
CA THR A 110 3.22 5.14 -4.25
C THR A 110 4.60 5.78 -4.34
N GLN A 111 5.51 5.26 -5.17
CA GLN A 111 6.83 5.85 -5.42
C GLN A 111 6.73 7.28 -5.96
N ARG A 112 5.93 7.49 -7.01
CA ARG A 112 5.73 8.83 -7.60
C ARG A 112 5.12 9.81 -6.61
N ILE A 113 4.19 9.38 -5.76
CA ILE A 113 3.61 10.23 -4.71
C ILE A 113 4.69 10.61 -3.70
N SER A 114 5.52 9.65 -3.27
CA SER A 114 6.63 9.90 -2.35
C SER A 114 7.64 10.91 -2.93
N GLU A 115 8.02 10.77 -4.20
CA GLU A 115 8.91 11.73 -4.89
C GLU A 115 8.32 13.15 -4.89
N ARG A 116 7.05 13.30 -5.30
CA ARG A 116 6.39 14.61 -5.32
C ARG A 116 6.20 15.20 -3.93
N PHE A 117 5.95 14.37 -2.93
CA PHE A 117 5.82 14.83 -1.56
C PHE A 117 7.15 15.39 -1.04
N GLN A 118 8.28 14.72 -1.33
CA GLN A 118 9.61 15.19 -0.96
C GLN A 118 9.95 16.53 -1.66
N GLU A 119 9.67 16.66 -2.96
CA GLU A 119 9.84 17.92 -3.69
C GLU A 119 9.05 19.07 -3.05
N LEU A 120 7.76 18.85 -2.74
CA LEU A 120 6.90 19.86 -2.10
C LEU A 120 7.39 20.24 -0.70
N GLN A 121 7.93 19.29 0.06
CA GLN A 121 8.44 19.55 1.40
C GLN A 121 9.69 20.43 1.36
N LEU A 122 10.59 20.23 0.37
CA LEU A 122 11.74 21.11 0.15
C LEU A 122 11.30 22.54 -0.21
N ILE A 123 10.39 22.69 -1.17
CA ILE A 123 9.87 24.00 -1.61
C ILE A 123 9.18 24.73 -0.45
N THR A 124 8.39 24.02 0.36
CA THR A 124 7.69 24.59 1.51
C THR A 124 8.68 25.09 2.56
N ASN A 125 9.74 24.33 2.83
CA ASN A 125 10.79 24.73 3.76
C ASN A 125 11.56 25.96 3.25
N GLU A 126 11.92 26.01 1.97
CA GLU A 126 12.56 27.18 1.35
C GLU A 126 11.68 28.42 1.44
N ASN A 127 10.38 28.28 1.14
CA ASN A 127 9.41 29.36 1.24
C ASN A 127 9.21 29.84 2.68
N ALA A 128 9.19 28.92 3.66
CA ALA A 128 9.09 29.26 5.08
C ALA A 128 10.34 30.02 5.55
N LEU A 129 11.54 29.61 5.14
CA LEU A 129 12.79 30.32 5.44
C LEU A 129 12.83 31.70 4.78
N ALA A 130 12.38 31.83 3.54
CA ALA A 130 12.28 33.11 2.85
C ALA A 130 11.30 34.07 3.52
N GLN A 131 10.19 33.55 4.04
CA GLN A 131 9.21 34.34 4.82
C GLN A 131 9.78 34.75 6.19
N ALA A 132 10.47 33.85 6.88
CA ALA A 132 11.15 34.15 8.14
C ALA A 132 12.22 35.24 7.96
N ASN A 133 13.01 35.19 6.89
CA ASN A 133 14.00 36.24 6.56
C ASN A 133 13.35 37.60 6.29
N LYS A 134 12.21 37.63 5.58
CA LYS A 134 11.45 38.88 5.33
C LYS A 134 10.84 39.47 6.60
N LEU A 135 10.44 38.63 7.57
CA LEU A 135 9.93 39.07 8.87
C LEU A 135 11.07 39.56 9.78
N GLY A 136 12.22 38.88 9.75
CA GLY A 136 13.43 39.31 10.48
C GLY A 136 14.01 40.64 9.98
N GLN A 137 13.92 40.93 8.67
CA GLN A 137 14.31 42.24 8.11
C GLN A 137 13.32 43.37 8.39
N LYS A 138 12.11 43.07 8.87
CA LYS A 138 11.04 44.05 9.13
C LYS A 138 10.89 44.43 10.61
N LEU A 139 11.91 44.20 11.45
CA LEU A 139 12.01 44.85 12.76
C LEU A 139 12.88 46.11 12.67
N PRO A 140 12.32 47.28 12.30
CA PRO A 140 12.98 48.56 12.51
C PRO A 140 12.87 48.91 14.00
N GLY A 141 14.01 48.80 14.67
CA GLY A 141 14.32 49.47 15.92
C GLY A 141 15.67 50.18 15.78
N GLN A 142 15.77 51.09 14.81
CA GLN A 142 16.72 52.21 14.74
C GLN A 142 16.01 53.38 14.08
#